data_AF-A0A8J2HMX7-F1
#
_entry.id   AF-A0A8J2HMX7-F1
#
_cell.length_a   1.000
_cell.length_b   1.000
_cell.length_c   1.000
_cell.angle_alpha   90.00
_cell.angle_beta   90.00
_cell.angle_gamma   90.00
#
_symmetry.space_group_name_H-M   'P 1'
#
loop_
_entity.id
_entity.type
_entity.pdbx_description
1 polymer ?
#
loop_
_entity_poly.entity_id
_entity_poly.type
_entity_poly.pdbx_seq_one_letter_code
_entity_poly.pdbx_strand_id
1 'polypeptide(L)'
;MSLSRLHCESESFKMDLILDINSWLYPMELGDKFRLVLATTLREDGYPDGGDWNAIEQEGGSRADSFEYVMSGKVYRIEGDDLSNEPGSRLFSSMFYEILDNKSWELGQ
;
A
#
# COMPACT_ATOMS: atom_id res chain seq x y z
N MET A 1 -0.74 19.80 8.72
CA MET A 1 -0.54 18.53 8.00
C MET A 1 -0.99 17.43 8.96
N SER A 2 -2.01 16.66 8.60
CA SER A 2 -2.59 15.62 9.46
C SER A 2 -2.15 14.26 8.94
N LEU A 3 -1.67 13.39 9.84
CA LEU A 3 -1.39 11.99 9.57
C LEU A 3 -2.36 11.15 10.40
N SER A 4 -2.90 10.09 9.79
CA SER A 4 -3.80 9.16 10.45
C SER A 4 -3.26 7.74 10.34
N ARG A 5 -3.33 6.98 11.44
CA ARG A 5 -3.05 5.55 11.47
C ARG A 5 -4.35 4.78 11.32
N LEU A 6 -4.42 3.99 10.27
CA LEU A 6 -5.55 3.14 9.92
C LEU A 6 -5.28 1.71 10.39
N HIS A 7 -6.31 1.08 10.95
CA HIS A 7 -6.33 -0.34 11.29
C HIS A 7 -7.37 -1.01 10.39
N CYS A 8 -6.93 -1.90 9.49
CA CYS A 8 -7.80 -2.44 8.46
C CYS A 8 -7.74 -3.97 8.46
N GLU A 9 -8.86 -4.60 8.12
CA GLU A 9 -8.95 -6.05 7.93
C GLU A 9 -9.25 -6.37 6.47
N SER A 10 -8.62 -7.42 5.94
CA SER A 10 -8.86 -7.85 4.56
C SER A 10 -10.20 -8.58 4.43
N GLU A 11 -10.99 -8.27 3.40
CA GLU A 11 -12.21 -9.03 3.10
C GLU A 11 -11.92 -10.42 2.52
N SER A 12 -10.77 -10.57 1.83
CA SER A 12 -10.46 -11.77 1.04
C SER A 12 -9.46 -12.70 1.73
N PHE A 13 -8.70 -12.19 2.69
CA PHE A 13 -7.62 -12.92 3.35
C PHE A 13 -7.71 -12.74 4.87
N LYS A 14 -7.12 -13.64 5.66
CA LYS A 14 -6.96 -13.41 7.10
C LYS A 14 -5.72 -12.56 7.34
N MET A 15 -5.79 -11.28 6.98
CA MET A 15 -4.68 -10.32 7.08
C MET A 15 -5.14 -9.03 7.74
N ASP A 16 -4.35 -8.57 8.70
CA ASP A 16 -4.48 -7.25 9.32
C ASP A 16 -3.47 -6.29 8.68
N LEU A 17 -3.90 -5.05 8.46
CA LEU A 17 -3.11 -3.97 7.90
C LEU A 17 -3.10 -2.78 8.87
N ILE A 18 -1.90 -2.30 9.20
CA ILE A 18 -1.70 -1.01 9.86
C ILE A 18 -1.04 -0.07 8.86
N LEU A 19 -1.72 1.03 8.54
CA LEU A 19 -1.29 1.96 7.49
C LEU A 19 -1.32 3.41 7.98
N ASP A 20 -0.21 4.12 7.84
CA ASP A 20 -0.16 5.57 8.09
C ASP A 20 -0.40 6.33 6.77
N ILE A 21 -1.44 7.18 6.72
CA ILE A 21 -1.77 8.01 5.55
C ILE A 21 -1.75 9.51 5.87
N ASN A 22 -1.55 10.34 4.85
CA ASN A 22 -1.79 11.78 4.95
C ASN A 22 -3.28 12.08 4.82
N SER A 23 -4.00 12.09 5.94
CA SER A 23 -5.45 12.29 6.00
C SER A 23 -5.90 13.70 5.61
N TRP A 24 -4.97 14.65 5.45
CA TRP A 24 -5.31 15.95 4.87
C TRP A 24 -5.40 15.90 3.34
N LEU A 25 -4.61 15.04 2.68
CA LEU A 25 -4.65 14.84 1.22
C LEU A 25 -5.69 13.80 0.81
N TYR A 26 -5.81 12.73 1.59
CA TYR A 26 -6.71 11.61 1.32
C TYR A 26 -7.54 11.28 2.57
N PRO A 27 -8.67 11.99 2.80
CA PRO A 27 -9.51 11.74 3.96
C PRO A 27 -10.22 10.39 3.82
N MET A 28 -10.25 9.63 4.92
CA MET A 28 -11.01 8.38 5.01
C MET A 28 -11.84 8.34 6.29
N GLU A 29 -13.00 7.71 6.22
CA GLU A 29 -13.96 7.52 7.31
C GLU A 29 -14.07 6.05 7.74
N LEU A 30 -14.56 5.82 8.96
CA LEU A 30 -14.83 4.48 9.48
C LEU A 30 -15.84 3.74 8.59
N GLY A 31 -15.51 2.51 8.22
CA GLY A 31 -16.31 1.69 7.30
C GLY A 31 -16.02 1.90 5.81
N ASP A 32 -15.15 2.85 5.44
CA ASP A 32 -14.69 2.99 4.06
C ASP A 32 -13.95 1.74 3.59
N LYS A 33 -14.13 1.42 2.30
CA LYS A 33 -13.56 0.23 1.69
C LYS A 33 -12.55 0.55 0.62
N PHE A 34 -11.27 0.29 0.85
CA PHE A 34 -10.24 0.51 -0.17
C PHE A 34 -9.63 -0.80 -0.66
N ARG A 35 -8.79 -0.71 -1.68
CA ARG A 35 -8.12 -1.73 -2.47
C ARG A 35 -6.66 -1.34 -2.39
N LEU A 36 -5.89 -2.12 -1.65
CA LEU A 36 -4.46 -1.96 -1.59
C LEU A 36 -3.80 -2.78 -2.69
N VAL A 37 -2.98 -2.13 -3.52
CA VAL A 37 -2.01 -2.80 -4.38
C VAL A 37 -0.61 -2.43 -3.92
N LEU A 38 0.28 -3.43 -3.83
CA LEU A 38 1.71 -3.25 -3.64
C LEU A 38 2.43 -3.52 -4.96
N ALA A 39 3.20 -2.55 -5.46
CA ALA A 39 4.00 -2.70 -6.67
C ALA A 39 5.47 -2.32 -6.44
N THR A 40 6.39 -3.03 -7.13
CA THR A 40 7.83 -2.73 -7.11
C THR A 40 8.24 -1.70 -8.17
N THR A 41 7.33 -1.35 -9.07
CA THR A 41 7.54 -0.39 -10.16
C THR A 41 6.20 0.23 -10.57
N LEU A 42 6.21 1.50 -10.98
CA LEU A 42 5.06 2.19 -11.58
C LEU A 42 4.94 1.94 -13.08
N ARG A 43 5.98 1.36 -13.70
CA ARG A 43 5.99 1.07 -15.13
C ARG A 43 4.99 -0.05 -15.42
N GLU A 44 4.17 0.14 -16.45
CA GLU A 44 3.21 -0.89 -16.88
C GLU A 44 3.92 -2.13 -17.43
N ASP A 45 5.05 -1.93 -18.12
CA ASP A 45 5.87 -2.99 -18.72
C ASP A 45 6.56 -3.91 -17.69
N GLY A 46 6.50 -3.57 -16.40
CA GLY A 46 7.07 -4.37 -15.33
C GLY A 46 8.60 -4.29 -15.20
N TYR A 47 9.27 -3.41 -15.95
CA TYR A 47 10.70 -3.19 -15.77
C TYR A 47 10.98 -2.61 -14.36
N PRO A 48 12.09 -3.02 -13.71
CA PRO A 48 12.48 -2.48 -12.42
C PRO A 48 12.60 -0.96 -12.45
N ASP A 49 12.22 -0.33 -11.35
CA ASP A 49 12.38 1.11 -11.17
C ASP A 49 13.87 1.48 -11.16
N GLY A 50 14.24 2.54 -11.88
CA GLY A 50 15.61 3.05 -11.96
C GLY A 50 16.08 3.70 -10.66
N GLY A 51 15.16 3.96 -9.73
CA GLY A 51 15.44 4.56 -8.42
C GLY A 51 15.41 6.09 -8.42
N ASP A 52 15.38 6.71 -9.60
CA ASP A 52 15.20 8.15 -9.77
C ASP A 52 13.79 8.43 -10.30
N TRP A 53 13.10 9.37 -9.66
CA TRP A 53 11.81 9.82 -10.17
C TRP A 53 12.02 10.75 -11.36
N ASN A 54 11.35 10.47 -12.47
CA ASN A 54 11.38 11.30 -13.68
C ASN A 54 9.96 11.58 -14.18
N ALA A 55 9.55 12.85 -14.15
CA ALA A 55 8.24 13.30 -14.62
C ALA A 55 7.97 12.92 -16.08
N ILE A 56 9.01 13.03 -16.91
CA ILE A 56 8.91 12.85 -18.37
C ILE A 56 8.64 11.39 -18.70
N GLU A 57 9.16 10.46 -17.90
CA GLU A 57 8.90 9.02 -18.07
C GLU A 57 7.47 8.63 -17.72
N GLN A 58 6.73 9.49 -16.99
CA GLN A 58 5.31 9.29 -16.69
C GLN A 58 4.38 9.84 -17.79
N GLU A 59 4.88 10.59 -18.79
CA GLU A 59 4.03 11.14 -19.87
C GLU A 59 3.36 10.05 -20.73
N GLY A 60 3.89 8.82 -20.71
CA GLY A 60 3.30 7.65 -21.36
C GLY A 60 2.17 6.97 -20.59
N GLY A 61 1.80 7.52 -19.43
CA GLY A 61 0.91 6.89 -18.47
C GLY A 61 1.65 5.92 -17.54
N SER A 62 1.08 5.69 -16.36
CA SER A 62 1.67 4.83 -15.34
C SER A 62 0.61 4.03 -14.58
N ARG A 63 1.05 2.99 -13.86
CA ARG A 63 0.15 2.26 -12.94
C ARG A 63 -0.50 3.17 -11.91
N ALA A 64 0.11 4.31 -11.57
CA ALA A 64 -0.45 5.26 -10.61
C ALA A 64 -1.74 5.91 -11.12
N ASP A 65 -1.92 6.02 -12.43
CA ASP A 65 -3.05 6.73 -13.05
C ASP A 65 -4.40 6.05 -12.76
N SER A 66 -4.36 4.77 -12.38
CA SER A 66 -5.53 3.97 -12.02
C SER A 66 -5.93 4.06 -10.54
N PHE A 67 -5.29 4.93 -9.75
CA PHE A 67 -5.49 4.98 -8.31
C PHE A 67 -5.49 6.41 -7.77
N GLU A 68 -6.13 6.60 -6.62
CA GLU A 68 -6.39 7.95 -6.08
C GLU A 68 -5.27 8.44 -5.16
N TYR A 69 -4.53 7.51 -4.56
CA TYR A 69 -3.43 7.82 -3.66
C TYR A 69 -2.29 6.85 -3.88
N VAL A 70 -1.08 7.40 -4.02
CA VAL A 70 0.16 6.64 -4.26
C VAL A 70 1.21 7.11 -3.28
N MET A 71 1.86 6.15 -2.61
CA MET A 71 2.99 6.41 -1.73
C MET A 71 4.16 5.49 -2.05
N SER A 72 5.39 6.01 -2.01
CA SER A 72 6.61 5.23 -2.22
C SER A 72 7.36 5.03 -0.91
N GLY A 73 8.05 3.89 -0.76
CA GLY A 73 8.75 3.54 0.47
C GLY A 73 9.79 2.45 0.30
N LYS A 74 10.30 1.93 1.43
CA LYS A 74 11.16 0.74 1.46
C LYS A 74 10.73 -0.25 2.54
N VAL A 75 10.78 -1.55 2.26
CA VAL A 75 10.70 -2.58 3.32
C VAL A 75 11.97 -2.55 4.15
N TYR A 76 11.82 -2.43 5.47
CA TYR A 76 12.97 -2.33 6.39
C TYR A 76 13.07 -3.53 7.35
N ARG A 77 11.96 -4.22 7.62
CA ARG A 77 11.93 -5.37 8.53
C ARG A 77 10.90 -6.39 8.07
N ILE A 78 11.31 -7.64 8.07
CA ILE A 78 10.43 -8.78 7.82
C ILE A 78 10.57 -9.67 9.05
N GLU A 79 9.45 -10.03 9.66
CA GLU A 79 9.40 -10.97 10.78
C GLU A 79 8.62 -12.21 10.36
N GLY A 80 9.25 -13.37 10.47
CA GLY A 80 8.58 -14.67 10.38
C GLY A 80 8.47 -15.27 11.77
N ASP A 81 7.38 -15.99 12.05
CA ASP A 81 7.32 -16.87 13.20
C ASP A 81 7.87 -18.25 12.79
N ASP A 82 9.18 -18.46 12.91
CA ASP A 82 9.83 -19.73 12.57
C ASP A 82 9.43 -20.89 13.51
N LEU A 83 8.64 -20.61 14.57
CA LEU A 83 8.32 -21.53 15.65
C LEU A 83 6.93 -22.16 15.56
N SER A 84 6.06 -21.66 14.68
CA SER A 84 4.74 -22.24 14.45
C SER A 84 4.67 -22.79 13.02
N ASN A 85 4.11 -23.98 12.86
CA ASN A 85 3.88 -24.62 11.56
C ASN A 85 2.71 -23.94 10.80
N GLU A 86 2.40 -22.69 11.15
CA GLU A 86 1.37 -21.86 10.56
C GLU A 86 2.03 -20.79 9.68
N PRO A 87 1.59 -20.59 8.43
CA PRO A 87 2.14 -19.58 7.53
C PRO A 87 1.68 -18.18 7.95
N GLY A 88 2.22 -17.66 9.05
CA GLY A 88 1.99 -16.30 9.57
C GLY A 88 3.25 -15.47 9.48
N SER A 89 3.54 -14.87 8.32
CA SER A 89 4.64 -13.90 8.19
C SER A 89 4.12 -12.48 8.41
N ARG A 90 4.75 -11.72 9.30
CA ARG A 90 4.45 -10.29 9.54
C ARG A 90 5.43 -9.42 8.75
N LEU A 91 4.89 -8.66 7.81
CA LEU A 91 5.67 -7.75 7.00
C LEU A 91 5.60 -6.35 7.61
N PHE A 92 6.74 -5.82 8.06
CA PHE A 92 6.86 -4.42 8.47
C PHE A 92 7.46 -3.65 7.31
N SER A 93 6.58 -3.19 6.44
CA SER A 93 6.96 -2.35 5.31
C SER A 93 6.88 -0.89 5.74
N SER A 94 7.91 -0.10 5.43
CA SER A 94 7.78 1.36 5.34
C SER A 94 7.47 1.76 3.89
N MET A 95 6.61 0.96 3.24
CA MET A 95 6.05 0.98 1.87
C MET A 95 6.84 0.40 0.69
N PHE A 96 6.10 -0.18 -0.25
CA PHE A 96 6.29 -0.17 -1.71
C PHE A 96 5.09 0.63 -2.26
N TYR A 97 4.99 0.92 -3.57
CA TYR A 97 3.87 1.71 -4.12
C TYR A 97 2.53 1.22 -3.58
N GLU A 98 1.96 1.95 -2.62
CA GLU A 98 0.72 1.63 -1.93
C GLU A 98 -0.35 2.41 -2.66
N ILE A 99 -1.09 1.68 -3.48
CA ILE A 99 -2.03 2.26 -4.40
C ILE A 99 -3.44 1.90 -3.94
N LEU A 100 -4.16 2.92 -3.46
CA LEU A 100 -5.50 2.82 -2.88
C LEU A 100 -6.55 3.11 -3.98
N ASP A 101 -7.43 2.15 -4.24
CA ASP A 101 -8.67 2.31 -5.03
C ASP A 101 -9.86 1.82 -4.18
N ASN A 102 -11.12 2.18 -4.42
CA ASN A 102 -12.23 1.68 -3.61
C ASN A 102 -12.48 0.17 -3.89
N LYS A 103 -12.51 -0.67 -2.83
CA LYS A 103 -12.95 -2.09 -2.70
C LYS A 103 -11.87 -3.11 -2.31
N SER A 104 -11.97 -3.63 -1.08
CA SER A 104 -11.52 -4.97 -0.57
C SER A 104 -11.04 -4.98 0.90
N TRP A 105 -10.89 -3.84 1.55
CA TRP A 105 -10.41 -3.72 2.94
C TRP A 105 -11.39 -2.88 3.74
N GLU A 106 -11.85 -3.33 4.90
CA GLU A 106 -12.74 -2.54 5.77
C GLU A 106 -11.92 -1.85 6.88
N LEU A 107 -12.15 -0.56 7.09
CA LEU A 107 -11.51 0.18 8.18
C LEU A 107 -12.13 -0.26 9.52
N GLY A 108 -11.32 -0.93 10.35
CA GLY A 108 -11.63 -1.30 11.73
C GLY A 108 -11.43 -0.15 12.72
N GLN A 109 -11.87 -0.36 13.97
CA GLN A 109 -11.76 0.61 15.07
C GLN A 109 -10.33 0.84 15.54
#